data_AF-A0A936YK53-F1
#
_entry.id   AF-A0A936YK53-F1
#
_cell.length_a   1.000
_cell.length_b   1.000
_cell.length_c   1.000
_cell.angle_alpha   90.00
_cell.angle_beta   90.00
_cell.angle_gamma   90.00
#
_symmetry.space_group_name_H-M   'P 1'
#
loop_
_entity.id
_entity.type
_entity.pdbx_description
1 polymer ?
#
loop_
_entity_poly.entity_id
_entity_poly.type
_entity_poly.pdbx_seq_one_letter_code
_entity_poly.pdbx_strand_id
1 'polypeptide(L)'
;MSGIIYKIVPADLWQQAEASGTFTGAPIDIQDGYIHFSTSAQARRTAELYFHGQTDLLLVAVDDAELGDKLVYEPSRGGDLFPHLYGTLPVSAILWAKPLPLEADGNHRFPEDMQ
;
A
#
# COMPACT_ATOMS: atom_id res chain seq x y z
N MET A 1 11.93 13.39 -9.34
CA MET A 1 10.49 13.63 -9.13
C MET A 1 10.08 12.58 -8.13
N SER A 2 9.68 12.98 -6.93
CA SER A 2 9.11 12.05 -5.94
C SER A 2 7.68 11.72 -6.34
N GLY A 3 7.32 10.45 -6.24
CA GLY A 3 5.99 9.92 -6.45
C GLY A 3 5.37 9.44 -5.14
N ILE A 4 4.04 9.51 -5.04
CA ILE A 4 3.31 8.88 -3.93
C ILE A 4 2.92 7.47 -4.35
N ILE A 5 3.26 6.49 -3.51
CA ILE A 5 2.83 5.10 -3.66
C ILE A 5 1.94 4.69 -2.49
N TYR A 6 1.11 3.68 -2.72
CA TYR A 6 0.02 3.32 -1.84
C TYR A 6 0.08 1.87 -1.39
N LYS A 7 -0.14 1.66 -0.09
CA LYS A 7 -0.36 0.34 0.50
C LYS A 7 -1.79 0.25 1.01
N ILE A 8 -2.47 -0.85 0.68
CA ILE A 8 -3.71 -1.24 1.35
C ILE A 8 -3.34 -2.25 2.42
N VAL A 9 -3.80 -2.03 3.65
CA VAL A 9 -3.41 -2.83 4.81
C VAL A 9 -4.56 -2.94 5.82
N PRO A 10 -4.75 -4.09 6.49
CA PRO A 10 -5.64 -4.19 7.64
C PRO A 10 -5.26 -3.22 8.76
N ALA A 11 -6.26 -2.63 9.41
CA ALA A 11 -6.06 -1.60 10.42
C ALA A 11 -5.30 -2.11 11.66
N ASP A 12 -5.53 -3.36 12.07
CA ASP A 12 -4.84 -4.00 13.20
C ASP A 12 -3.34 -4.20 12.92
N LEU A 13 -3.00 -4.58 11.69
CA LEU A 13 -1.62 -4.75 11.26
C LEU A 13 -0.91 -3.39 11.14
N TRP A 14 -1.64 -2.35 10.70
CA TRP A 14 -1.11 -0.99 10.68
C TRP A 14 -0.81 -0.45 12.08
N GLN A 15 -1.73 -0.65 13.03
CA GLN A 15 -1.53 -0.22 14.42
C GLN A 15 -0.27 -0.84 15.05
N GLN A 16 0.04 -2.11 14.71
CA GLN A 16 1.27 -2.78 15.15
C GLN A 16 2.52 -2.12 14.53
N ALA A 17 2.45 -1.72 13.26
CA ALA A 17 3.53 -1.01 12.61
C ALA A 17 3.75 0.38 13.23
N GLU A 18 2.69 1.12 13.53
CA GLU A 18 2.77 2.41 14.21
C GLU A 18 3.41 2.26 15.60
N ALA A 19 3.00 1.25 16.38
CA ALA A 19 3.53 0.99 17.70
C ALA A 19 5.02 0.58 17.69
N SER A 20 5.46 -0.13 16.66
CA SER A 20 6.86 -0.58 16.51
C SER A 20 7.75 0.39 15.73
N GLY A 21 7.15 1.38 15.05
CA GLY A 21 7.83 2.33 14.17
C GLY A 21 8.22 1.77 12.80
N THR A 22 7.85 0.53 12.47
CA THR A 22 8.22 -0.12 11.21
C THR A 22 7.17 -1.13 10.78
N PHE A 23 6.76 -1.09 9.51
CA PHE A 23 5.92 -2.10 8.88
C PHE A 23 6.78 -3.14 8.16
N THR A 24 6.64 -4.41 8.53
CA THR A 24 7.44 -5.53 7.98
C THR A 24 6.76 -6.28 6.84
N GLY A 25 5.58 -5.81 6.39
CA GLY A 25 4.78 -6.47 5.35
C GLY A 25 3.60 -7.25 5.91
N ALA A 26 2.57 -7.39 5.08
CA ALA A 26 1.46 -8.32 5.26
C ALA A 26 1.89 -9.76 4.94
N PRO A 27 1.09 -10.79 5.27
CA PRO A 27 1.47 -12.19 5.04
C PRO A 27 1.95 -12.50 3.61
N ILE A 28 1.30 -11.91 2.59
CA ILE A 28 1.71 -12.07 1.18
C ILE A 28 3.05 -11.38 0.88
N ASP A 29 3.31 -10.22 1.47
CA ASP A 29 4.58 -9.51 1.29
C ASP A 29 5.75 -10.33 1.86
N ILE A 30 5.54 -10.95 3.02
CA ILE A 30 6.54 -11.82 3.66
C ILE A 30 6.78 -13.07 2.83
N GLN A 31 5.71 -13.66 2.28
CA GLN A 31 5.79 -14.83 1.42
C GLN A 31 6.56 -14.54 0.12
N ASP A 32 6.29 -13.40 -0.51
CA ASP A 32 6.88 -13.03 -1.80
C ASP A 32 8.25 -12.36 -1.64
N GLY A 33 8.60 -11.91 -0.44
CA GLY A 33 9.92 -11.37 -0.08
C GLY A 33 10.07 -9.87 -0.30
N TYR A 34 8.98 -9.15 -0.57
CA TYR A 34 8.95 -7.70 -0.74
C TYR A 34 7.57 -7.12 -0.42
N ILE A 35 7.50 -5.85 -0.01
CA ILE A 35 6.24 -5.17 0.27
C ILE A 35 5.64 -4.64 -1.03
N HIS A 36 4.45 -5.12 -1.36
CA HIS A 36 3.70 -4.66 -2.53
C HIS A 36 3.12 -3.28 -2.29
N PHE A 37 3.40 -2.34 -3.20
CA PHE A 37 2.71 -1.07 -3.31
C PHE A 37 1.96 -0.99 -4.65
N SER A 38 1.17 0.06 -4.78
CA SER A 38 0.51 0.44 -6.03
C SER A 38 0.69 1.94 -6.25
N THR A 39 0.83 2.38 -7.49
CA THR A 39 0.64 3.79 -7.84
C THR A 39 -0.85 4.18 -7.70
N SER A 40 -1.17 5.47 -7.76
CA SER A 40 -2.57 5.94 -7.73
C SER A 40 -3.43 5.33 -8.83
N ALA A 41 -2.88 5.19 -10.04
CA ALA A 41 -3.53 4.56 -11.18
C ALA A 41 -3.81 3.05 -10.96
N GLN A 42 -3.04 2.39 -10.10
CA GLN A 42 -3.12 0.94 -9.85
C GLN A 42 -3.97 0.59 -8.62
N ALA A 43 -3.96 1.45 -7.59
CA ALA A 43 -4.48 1.14 -6.26
C ALA A 43 -5.96 0.74 -6.24
N ARG A 44 -6.83 1.41 -7.03
CA ARG A 44 -8.25 1.07 -7.12
C ARG A 44 -8.45 -0.36 -7.64
N ARG A 45 -7.77 -0.71 -8.72
CA ARG A 45 -7.85 -2.07 -9.30
C ARG A 45 -7.25 -3.12 -8.37
N THR A 46 -6.22 -2.77 -7.60
CA THR A 46 -5.67 -3.65 -6.56
C THR A 46 -6.70 -3.92 -5.45
N ALA A 47 -7.44 -2.91 -4.98
CA ALA A 47 -8.52 -3.10 -4.02
C ALA A 47 -9.61 -4.03 -4.56
N GLU A 48 -10.09 -3.79 -5.77
CA GLU A 48 -11.13 -4.61 -6.42
C GLU A 48 -10.75 -6.09 -6.53
N LEU A 49 -9.48 -6.41 -6.78
CA LEU A 49 -9.05 -7.79 -7.02
C LEU A 49 -8.75 -8.56 -5.73
N TYR A 50 -8.16 -7.91 -4.73
CA TYR A 50 -7.59 -8.60 -3.58
C TYR A 50 -8.28 -8.26 -2.25
N PHE A 51 -9.04 -7.17 -2.22
CA PHE A 51 -9.65 -6.65 -1.00
C PHE A 51 -11.18 -6.54 -1.07
N HIS A 52 -11.80 -6.94 -2.18
CA HIS A 52 -13.27 -6.90 -2.36
C HIS A 52 -14.01 -7.53 -1.17
N GLY A 53 -15.02 -6.83 -0.66
CA GLY A 53 -15.83 -7.27 0.47
C GLY A 53 -15.15 -7.22 1.85
N GLN A 54 -13.88 -6.81 1.93
CA GLN A 54 -13.16 -6.71 3.21
C GLN A 54 -13.37 -5.35 3.86
N THR A 55 -13.56 -5.36 5.18
CA THR A 55 -13.69 -4.16 6.03
C THR A 55 -12.39 -3.89 6.77
N ASP A 56 -12.36 -2.81 7.56
CA ASP A 56 -11.26 -2.48 8.47
C ASP A 56 -9.90 -2.35 7.77
N LEU A 57 -9.94 -1.77 6.57
CA LEU A 57 -8.76 -1.47 5.77
C LEU A 57 -8.38 0.01 5.88
N LEU A 58 -7.09 0.24 5.74
CA LEU A 58 -6.48 1.55 5.57
C LEU A 58 -5.82 1.65 4.21
N LEU A 59 -5.85 2.85 3.63
CA LEU A 59 -4.98 3.26 2.55
C LEU A 59 -3.85 4.11 3.13
N VAL A 60 -2.61 3.68 2.92
CA VAL A 60 -1.40 4.33 3.42
C VAL A 60 -0.65 4.91 2.25
N ALA A 61 -0.40 6.22 2.27
CA ALA A 61 0.39 6.94 1.29
C ALA A 61 1.83 7.10 1.77
N VAL A 62 2.77 6.81 0.89
CA VAL A 62 4.21 6.78 1.16
C VAL A 62 4.94 7.61 0.12
N ASP A 63 5.92 8.39 0.57
CA ASP A 63 6.85 9.09 -0.32
C ASP A 63 7.89 8.08 -0.84
N ASP A 64 7.90 7.84 -2.15
CA ASP A 64 8.83 6.88 -2.77
C ASP A 64 10.30 7.30 -2.62
N ALA A 65 10.57 8.59 -2.48
CA ALA A 65 11.92 9.13 -2.36
C ALA A 65 12.58 8.76 -1.03
N GLU A 66 11.79 8.50 0.01
CA GLU A 66 12.26 8.08 1.33
C GLU A 66 12.69 6.60 1.37
N LEU A 67 12.40 5.83 0.32
CA LEU A 67 12.64 4.37 0.28
C LEU A 67 13.95 3.98 -0.41
N GLY A 68 14.56 4.91 -1.16
CA GLY A 68 15.85 4.73 -1.82
C GLY A 68 15.92 3.50 -2.73
N ASP A 69 17.12 2.92 -2.87
CA ASP A 69 17.41 1.84 -3.82
C ASP A 69 16.71 0.50 -3.53
N LYS A 70 16.02 0.39 -2.38
CA LYS A 70 15.24 -0.81 -2.03
C LYS A 70 13.86 -0.81 -2.69
N LEU A 71 13.40 0.34 -3.16
CA LEU A 71 12.17 0.43 -3.93
C LEU A 71 12.48 0.18 -5.41
N VAL A 72 11.90 -0.90 -5.95
CA VAL A 72 12.09 -1.31 -7.33
C VAL A 72 10.76 -1.26 -8.04
N TYR A 73 10.73 -0.65 -9.22
CA TYR A 73 9.58 -0.67 -10.13
C TYR A 73 9.76 -1.80 -11.13
N GLU A 74 8.95 -2.84 -11.03
CA GLU A 74 9.09 -4.04 -11.85
C GLU A 74 7.79 -4.44 -12.56
N PRO A 75 7.87 -5.04 -13.77
CA PRO A 75 6.69 -5.45 -14.52
C PRO A 75 5.89 -6.51 -13.76
N SER A 76 4.58 -6.27 -13.63
CA SER A 76 3.65 -7.20 -12.99
C SER A 76 2.37 -7.30 -13.83
N ARG A 77 1.21 -7.03 -13.24
CA ARG A 77 -0.10 -7.15 -13.89
C ARG A 77 -0.18 -6.28 -15.15
N GLY A 78 -0.45 -6.92 -16.29
CA GLY A 78 -0.64 -6.21 -17.57
C GLY A 78 0.64 -5.61 -18.18
N GLY A 79 1.82 -5.93 -17.62
CA GLY A 79 3.09 -5.31 -18.03
C GLY A 79 3.35 -3.94 -17.39
N ASP A 80 2.44 -3.45 -16.56
CA ASP A 80 2.64 -2.21 -15.79
C ASP A 80 3.71 -2.43 -14.72
N LEU A 81 4.46 -1.37 -14.42
CA LEU A 81 5.47 -1.37 -13.38
C LEU A 81 4.82 -1.14 -12.01
N PHE A 82 4.96 -2.10 -11.10
CA PHE A 82 4.50 -1.98 -9.72
C PHE A 82 5.68 -1.65 -8.80
N PRO A 83 5.49 -0.74 -7.81
CA PRO A 83 6.51 -0.49 -6.81
C PRO A 83 6.56 -1.61 -5.79
N HIS A 84 7.72 -2.23 -5.63
CA HIS A 84 8.00 -3.26 -4.64
C HIS A 84 9.17 -2.84 -3.76
N LEU A 85 8.97 -2.88 -2.45
CA LEU A 85 10.02 -2.53 -1.47
C LEU A 85 10.68 -3.79 -0.94
N TYR A 86 11.95 -3.98 -1.26
CA TYR A 86 12.81 -5.04 -0.74
C TYR A 86 13.38 -4.67 0.63
N GLY A 87 12.52 -4.78 1.64
CA GLY A 87 12.85 -4.47 3.02
C GLY A 87 11.63 -4.14 3.84
N THR A 88 11.85 -3.37 4.90
CA THR A 88 10.79 -2.89 5.79
C THR A 88 10.45 -1.44 5.49
N LEU A 89 9.19 -1.06 5.69
CA LEU A 89 8.72 0.31 5.54
C LEU A 89 8.82 1.06 6.88
N PRO A 90 9.70 2.07 7.01
CA PRO A 90 9.73 2.89 8.21
C PRO A 90 8.49 3.79 8.29
N VAL A 91 7.90 3.95 9.47
CA VAL A 91 6.71 4.81 9.67
C VAL A 91 7.03 6.29 9.38
N SER A 92 8.31 6.69 9.40
CA SER A 92 8.73 8.04 9.02
C SER A 92 8.56 8.36 7.53
N ALA A 93 8.45 7.35 6.65
CA ALA A 93 8.22 7.55 5.22
C ALA A 93 6.73 7.77 4.86
N ILE A 94 5.84 7.72 5.87
CA ILE A 94 4.39 7.77 5.68
C ILE A 94 3.93 9.21 5.62
N LEU A 95 3.23 9.55 4.55
CA LEU A 95 2.62 10.87 4.39
C LEU A 95 1.29 10.93 5.14
N TRP A 96 0.49 9.87 5.03
CA TRP A 96 -0.77 9.70 5.76
C TRP A 96 -1.27 8.26 5.67
N ALA A 97 -2.12 7.88 6.63
CA ALA A 97 -2.95 6.68 6.58
C ALA A 97 -4.41 7.10 6.80
N LYS A 98 -5.30 6.67 5.90
CA LYS A 98 -6.73 7.01 5.95
C LYS A 98 -7.57 5.74 5.89
N PRO A 99 -8.75 5.69 6.54
CA PRO A 99 -9.71 4.62 6.34
C PRO A 99 -10.02 4.41 4.86
N LEU A 100 -10.19 3.14 4.47
CA LEU A 100 -10.62 2.72 3.15
C LEU A 100 -11.98 2.01 3.29
N PRO A 101 -13.09 2.75 3.40
CA PRO A 101 -14.39 2.18 3.75
C PRO A 101 -14.96 1.31 2.61
N LEU A 102 -15.62 0.22 2.99
CA LEU A 102 -16.35 -0.65 2.08
C LEU A 102 -17.69 0.00 1.67
N GLU A 103 -18.00 -0.04 0.39
CA GLU A 103 -19.25 0.40 -0.20
C GLU A 103 -20.21 -0.77 -0.44
N ALA A 104 -21.47 -0.46 -0.75
CA ALA A 104 -22.52 -1.47 -0.94
C ALA A 104 -22.26 -2.45 -2.10
N ASP A 105 -21.42 -2.10 -3.07
CA ASP A 105 -21.01 -2.93 -4.20
C ASP A 105 -19.81 -3.85 -3.88
N GLY A 106 -19.28 -3.77 -2.66
CA GLY A 106 -18.11 -4.51 -2.19
C GLY A 106 -16.76 -3.89 -2.60
N ASN A 107 -16.77 -2.76 -3.30
CA ASN A 107 -15.57 -1.97 -3.58
C ASN A 107 -15.34 -0.94 -2.46
N HIS A 108 -14.23 -0.20 -2.55
CA HIS A 108 -13.84 0.74 -1.51
C HIS A 108 -13.87 2.19 -1.98
N ARG A 109 -14.24 3.08 -1.05
CA ARG A 109 -14.20 4.52 -1.28
C ARG A 109 -12.80 5.06 -1.01
N PHE A 110 -12.09 5.37 -2.10
CA PHE A 110 -10.78 6.01 -2.04
C PHE A 110 -10.89 7.52 -1.77
N PRO A 111 -9.88 8.13 -1.12
CA PRO A 111 -9.78 9.58 -0.98
C PRO A 111 -9.74 10.28 -2.34
N GLU A 112 -10.31 11.49 -2.41
CA GLU A 112 -10.31 12.31 -3.63
C GLU A 112 -8.93 12.93 -3.92
N ASP A 113 -8.10 13.07 -2.89
CA ASP A 113 -6.80 13.74 -2.93
C ASP A 113 -5.63 12.77 -3.21
N MET A 114 -5.90 11.63 -3.83
CA MET A 114 -4.84 10.77 -4.37
C MET A 114 -4.10 11.49 -5.50
N GLN A 115 -2.78 11.35 -5.53
CA GLN A 115 -1.88 12.02 -6.48
C GLN A 115 -1.32 11.05 -7.50
#